data_AF-A0A7C4GZ72-F1
#
_entry.id   AF-A0A7C4GZ72-F1
#
_cell.length_a   1.000
_cell.length_b   1.000
_cell.length_c   1.000
_cell.angle_alpha   90.00
_cell.angle_beta   90.00
_cell.angle_gamma   90.00
#
_symmetry.space_group_name_H-M   'P 1'
#
loop_
_entity.id
_entity.type
_entity.pdbx_description
1 polymer ?
#
loop_
_entity_poly.entity_id
_entity_poly.type
_entity_poly.pdbx_seq_one_letter_code
_entity_poly.pdbx_strand_id
1 'polypeptide(L)' 'MEEAVALKMGECPRCGTSNTAKYGLVPMKVGKTRSILVNVYVCAKCRLVFYERMEEKLGSSEL' A
#
# COMPACT_ATOMS: atom_id res chain seq x y z
N MET A 1 14.09 -19.95 -8.78
CA MET A 1 14.41 -18.58 -8.37
C MET A 1 13.09 -17.84 -8.30
N GLU A 2 12.51 -17.73 -7.11
CA GLU A 2 11.34 -16.88 -6.89
C GLU A 2 11.86 -15.45 -6.71
N GLU A 3 11.86 -14.67 -7.80
CA GLU A 3 12.02 -13.22 -7.70
C GLU A 3 10.76 -12.65 -7.05
N ALA A 4 10.82 -12.44 -5.74
CA ALA A 4 9.87 -11.57 -5.06
C ALA A 4 10.00 -10.18 -5.69
N VAL A 5 9.00 -9.78 -6.46
CA VAL A 5 8.92 -8.45 -7.05
C VAL A 5 8.90 -7.44 -5.91
N ALA A 6 10.03 -6.80 -5.64
CA ALA A 6 10.15 -5.71 -4.70
C ALA A 6 9.50 -4.45 -5.30
N LEU A 7 8.17 -4.41 -5.30
CA LEU A 7 7.40 -3.20 -5.60
C LEU A 7 7.74 -2.14 -4.56
N LYS A 8 8.22 -0.97 -5.00
CA LYS A 8 8.42 0.17 -4.09
C LYS A 8 7.06 0.72 -3.67
N MET A 9 6.95 1.21 -2.44
CA MET A 9 5.70 1.78 -1.93
C MET A 9 5.16 2.85 -2.88
N GLY A 10 3.89 2.73 -3.26
CA GLY A 10 3.22 3.62 -4.20
C GLY A 10 3.43 3.32 -5.68
N GLU A 11 4.19 2.30 -6.07
CA GLU A 11 4.24 1.85 -7.46
C GLU A 11 3.02 0.99 -7.81
N CYS A 12 2.44 1.22 -8.99
CA CYS A 12 1.25 0.48 -9.39
C CYS A 12 1.59 -1.00 -9.68
N PRO A 13 1.02 -1.97 -8.94
CA PRO A 13 1.37 -3.38 -9.06
C PRO A 13 1.01 -3.99 -10.42
N ARG A 14 0.10 -3.35 -11.18
CA ARG A 14 -0.37 -3.83 -12.48
C ARG A 14 0.48 -3.36 -13.66
N CYS A 15 1.08 -2.17 -13.58
CA CYS A 15 1.76 -1.57 -14.74
C CYS A 15 3.15 -1.00 -14.42
N GLY A 16 3.64 -1.21 -13.20
CA GLY A 16 4.98 -0.80 -12.74
C GLY A 16 5.22 0.71 -12.79
N THR A 17 4.16 1.52 -12.91
CA THR A 17 4.29 2.98 -13.04
C THR A 17 4.26 3.61 -11.64
N SER A 18 5.20 4.52 -11.38
CA SER A 18 5.29 5.29 -10.13
C SER A 18 4.34 6.50 -10.08
N ASN A 19 3.71 6.85 -11.21
CA ASN A 19 2.70 7.90 -11.29
C ASN A 19 1.36 7.42 -10.70
N THR A 20 1.27 7.43 -9.38
CA THR A 20 0.07 7.10 -8.61
C THR A 20 -0.27 8.26 -7.66
N ALA A 21 -1.55 8.46 -7.42
CA ALA A 21 -2.05 9.46 -6.48
C ALA A 21 -2.44 8.77 -5.17
N LYS A 22 -1.87 9.24 -4.05
CA LYS A 22 -2.25 8.79 -2.71
C LYS A 22 -3.51 9.51 -2.27
N TYR A 23 -4.57 8.76 -1.98
CA TYR A 23 -5.86 9.32 -1.54
C TYR A 23 -5.92 9.50 -0.02
N GLY A 24 -5.17 8.69 0.73
CA GLY A 24 -5.07 8.82 2.18
C GLY A 24 -5.02 7.49 2.90
N LEU A 25 -5.06 7.57 4.24
CA LEU A 25 -5.07 6.43 5.14
C LEU A 25 -6.50 6.13 5.58
N VAL A 26 -6.98 4.90 5.41
CA VAL A 26 -8.33 4.49 5.80
C VAL A 26 -8.33 3.17 6.57
N PRO A 27 -9.25 2.98 7.53
CA PRO A 27 -9.47 1.67 8.16
C PRO A 27 -10.25 0.75 7.21
N MET A 28 -9.59 -0.29 6.69
CA MET A 28 -10.20 -1.32 5.84
C MET A 28 -10.60 -2.53 6.68
N LYS A 29 -11.86 -2.93 6.62
CA LYS A 29 -12.34 -4.18 7.25
C LYS A 29 -11.82 -5.38 6.46
N VAL A 30 -11.09 -6.27 7.14
CA VAL A 30 -10.55 -7.53 6.58
C VAL A 30 -11.25 -8.77 7.13
N GLY A 31 -12.15 -8.59 8.10
CA GLY A 31 -13.00 -9.64 8.62
C GLY A 31 -14.20 -9.07 9.37
N LYS A 32 -14.93 -9.91 10.11
CA LYS A 32 -16.13 -9.49 10.85
C LYS A 32 -15.83 -8.45 11.93
N THR A 33 -14.69 -8.60 12.62
CA THR A 33 -14.30 -7.74 13.76
C THR A 33 -12.96 -7.03 13.57
N ARG A 34 -12.20 -7.40 12.52
CA ARG A 34 -10.82 -6.92 12.32
C ARG A 34 -10.78 -5.86 11.21
N SER A 35 -10.11 -4.77 11.50
CA SER A 35 -9.75 -3.72 10.54
C SER A 35 -8.25 -3.49 10.54
N ILE A 36 -7.71 -3.12 9.39
CA ILE A 36 -6.32 -2.70 9.22
C ILE A 36 -6.27 -1.29 8.62
N LEU A 37 -5.26 -0.51 8.98
CA LEU A 37 -5.02 0.79 8.36
C LEU A 37 -4.26 0.58 7.05
N VAL A 38 -4.80 1.11 5.96
CA VAL A 38 -4.21 1.00 4.62
C VAL A 38 -4.13 2.37 3.95
N ASN A 39 -3.04 2.61 3.24
CA ASN A 39 -2.98 3.71 2.29
C ASN A 39 -3.70 3.29 1.00
N VAL A 40 -4.55 4.17 0.49
CA VAL A 40 -5.22 3.99 -0.79
C VAL A 40 -4.47 4.77 -1.86
N TYR A 41 -4.16 4.10 -2.98
CA TYR A 41 -3.53 4.71 -4.14
C TYR A 41 -4.35 4.48 -5.40
N VAL A 42 -4.28 5.42 -6.32
CA VAL A 42 -4.90 5.33 -7.65
C VAL A 42 -3.85 5.57 -8.72
N CYS A 43 -3.66 4.62 -9.63
CA CYS A 43 -2.74 4.78 -10.74
C CYS A 43 -3.31 5.71 -11.82
N ALA A 44 -2.57 6.74 -12.21
CA ALA A 44 -3.00 7.67 -13.26
C ALA A 44 -3.06 7.02 -14.66
N LYS A 45 -2.27 5.95 -14.89
CA LYS A 45 -2.17 5.27 -16.19
C LYS A 45 -3.28 4.25 -16.40
N CYS A 46 -3.37 3.26 -15.51
CA CYS A 46 -4.31 2.14 -15.67
C CYS A 46 -5.58 2.27 -14.82
N ARG A 47 -5.70 3.36 -14.04
CA ARG A 47 -6.83 3.64 -13.13
C ARG A 47 -7.09 2.56 -12.08
N LEU A 48 -6.11 1.70 -11.82
CA LEU A 48 -6.19 0.72 -10.74
C LEU A 48 -6.18 1.43 -9.39
N VAL A 49 -7.14 1.11 -8.55
CA VAL A 49 -7.13 1.42 -7.12
C VAL A 49 -6.48 0.26 -6.39
N PHE A 50 -5.46 0.54 -5.58
CA PHE A 50 -4.76 -0.47 -4.80
C PHE A 50 -4.49 0.01 -3.38
N TYR A 51 -4.31 -0.95 -2.49
CA TYR A 51 -4.16 -0.71 -1.05
C TYR A 51 -2.79 -1.22 -0.60
N GLU A 52 -2.08 -0.41 0.17
CA GLU A 52 -0.86 -0.82 0.85
C GLU A 52 -1.10 -0.80 2.35
N ARG A 53 -0.78 -1.90 3.03
CA ARG A 53 -0.80 -1.96 4.49
C ARG A 53 0.24 -0.98 5.02
N MET A 54 -0.16 -0.16 6.00
CA MET A 54 0.83 0.52 6.84
C MET A 54 1.37 -0.50 7.83
N GLU A 55 2.60 -0.96 7.59
CA GLU A 55 3.39 -1.50 8.69
C GLU A 55 3.85 -0.31 9.50
N GLU A 56 3.33 -0.16 10.73
CA GLU A 56 4.00 0.65 11.73
C GLU A 56 5.41 0.08 11.84
N LYS A 57 6.40 0.76 11.26
CA LYS A 57 7.73 0.73 11.85
C LYS A 57 7.53 1.32 13.24
N LEU A 58 7.21 0.47 14.21
CA LEU A 58 7.41 0.77 15.62
C LEU A 58 8.80 1.39 15.66
N GLY A 59 8.87 2.64 16.09
CA GLY A 59 10.14 3.31 16.25
C GLY A 59 11.03 2.41 17.10
N SER A 60 12.13 1.95 16.51
CA SER A 60 13.38 1.82 17.25
C SER A 60 13.83 3.23 17.63
N SER A 61 13.05 3.91 18.46
CA SER A 61 13.56 4.97 19.30
C SER A 61 14.32 4.23 20.40
N GLU A 62 15.63 4.15 20.18
CA GLU A 62 16.64 3.78 21.17
C GLU A 62 16.31 4.45 22.52
N LEU A 63 16.19 3.63 23.56
CA LEU A 63 16.18 4.02 24.97
C LEU A 63 16.97 2.99 25.75
#